data_AF-A0A5A7PYN0-F1
#
_entry.id   AF-A0A5A7PYN0-F1
#
_cell.length_a   1.000
_cell.length_b   1.000
_cell.length_c   1.000
_cell.angle_alpha   90.00
_cell.angle_beta   90.00
_cell.angle_gamma   90.00
#
_symmetry.space_group_name_H-M   'P 1'
#
loop_
_entity.id
_entity.type
_entity.pdbx_description
1 polymer ?
#
loop_
_entity_poly.entity_id
_entity_poly.type
_entity_poly.pdbx_seq_one_letter_code
_entity_poly.pdbx_strand_id
1 'polypeptide(L)'
;MIIGKVKQFQSSRKPSFRPDLQRLHLRAAFHDSMGDYSSALRESEAALCLDPNHSDTIQLYRKAEKRASEQQHKFFSNAIDIFSSAAENCINETQHAFFKACPNA
;
A
#
# COMPACT_ATOMS: atom_id res chain seq x y z
N MET A 1 -2.73 24.47 23.79
CA MET A 1 -2.84 23.18 23.08
C MET A 1 -3.78 22.28 23.87
N ILE A 2 -5.10 22.42 23.67
CA ILE A 2 -6.09 21.53 24.28
C ILE A 2 -6.81 20.83 23.13
N ILE A 3 -6.55 19.53 23.08
CA ILE A 3 -7.02 18.60 22.07
C ILE A 3 -8.53 18.50 22.22
N GLY A 4 -9.26 18.96 21.20
CA GLY A 4 -10.71 18.88 21.16
C GLY A 4 -11.15 17.43 21.23
N LYS A 5 -11.86 17.08 22.31
CA LYS A 5 -12.53 15.79 22.45
C LYS A 5 -13.56 15.67 21.32
N VAL A 6 -13.28 14.78 20.36
CA VAL A 6 -14.29 14.34 19.40
C VAL A 6 -15.39 13.64 20.20
N LYS A 7 -16.56 14.25 20.15
CA LYS A 7 -17.76 13.89 20.91
C LYS A 7 -18.14 12.45 20.58
N GLN A 8 -18.09 11.59 21.59
CA GLN A 8 -18.64 10.24 21.49
C GLN A 8 -20.14 10.34 21.18
N PHE A 9 -20.53 9.87 20.00
CA PHE A 9 -21.93 9.65 19.67
C PHE A 9 -22.26 8.19 19.95
N GLN A 10 -22.55 7.88 21.22
CA GLN A 10 -23.08 6.58 21.61
C GLN A 10 -24.58 6.58 21.30
N SER A 11 -25.00 5.73 20.36
CA SER A 11 -26.42 5.39 20.20
C SER A 11 -26.64 3.96 20.67
N SER A 12 -27.53 3.87 21.65
CA SER A 12 -27.97 2.69 22.37
C SER A 12 -28.48 1.58 21.44
N ARG A 13 -27.88 0.39 21.60
CA ARG A 13 -28.53 -0.93 21.55
C ARG A 13 -29.68 -1.10 20.54
N LYS A 14 -29.33 -1.47 19.29
CA LYS A 14 -29.98 -2.49 18.43
C LYS A 14 -28.95 -2.97 17.39
N PRO A 15 -29.06 -4.19 16.81
CA PRO A 15 -28.33 -4.54 15.60
C PRO A 15 -28.94 -3.73 14.45
N SER A 16 -28.63 -2.44 14.41
CA SER A 16 -28.95 -1.59 13.28
C SER A 16 -28.07 -2.07 12.14
N PHE A 17 -28.68 -2.61 11.10
CA PHE A 17 -28.07 -2.68 9.79
C PHE A 17 -27.50 -1.28 9.50
N ARG A 18 -26.17 -1.16 9.55
CA ARG A 18 -25.46 0.08 9.24
C ARG A 18 -25.05 -0.03 7.77
N PRO A 19 -25.90 0.39 6.81
CA PRO A 19 -25.60 0.25 5.39
C PRO A 19 -24.27 0.93 5.04
N ASP A 20 -23.90 1.98 5.75
CA ASP A 20 -22.63 2.66 5.57
C ASP A 20 -21.42 1.79 5.95
N LEU A 21 -21.53 0.96 7.00
CA LEU A 21 -20.46 0.05 7.40
C LEU A 21 -20.23 -1.02 6.32
N GLN A 22 -21.31 -1.66 5.87
CA GLN A 22 -21.22 -2.72 4.85
C GLN A 22 -20.74 -2.15 3.51
N ARG A 23 -21.21 -0.95 3.13
CA ARG A 23 -20.77 -0.27 1.91
C ARG A 23 -19.30 0.12 1.95
N LEU A 24 -18.81 0.64 3.08
CA LEU A 24 -17.39 0.97 3.27
C LEU A 24 -16.52 -0.30 3.23
N HIS A 25 -16.95 -1.39 3.88
CA HIS A 25 -16.27 -2.68 3.81
C HIS A 25 -16.18 -3.22 2.37
N LEU A 26 -17.30 -3.19 1.62
CA LEU A 26 -17.33 -3.63 0.22
C LEU A 26 -16.43 -2.78 -0.67
N ARG A 27 -16.40 -1.45 -0.47
CA ARG A 27 -15.48 -0.55 -1.20
C ARG A 27 -14.02 -0.84 -0.87
N ALA A 28 -13.71 -1.10 0.40
CA ALA A 28 -12.36 -1.48 0.81
C ALA A 28 -11.93 -2.80 0.16
N ALA A 29 -12.82 -3.81 0.13
CA ALA A 29 -12.57 -5.08 -0.56
C ALA A 29 -12.38 -4.92 -2.07
N PHE A 30 -13.16 -4.04 -2.70
CA PHE A 30 -12.98 -3.70 -4.10
C PHE A 30 -11.60 -3.10 -4.36
N HIS A 31 -11.17 -2.13 -3.56
CA HIS A 31 -9.83 -1.53 -3.69
C HIS A 31 -8.70 -2.53 -3.42
N ASP A 32 -8.83 -3.43 -2.42
CA ASP A 32 -7.86 -4.51 -2.20
C ASP A 32 -7.76 -5.47 -3.40
N SER A 33 -8.88 -5.74 -4.10
CA SER A 33 -8.88 -6.55 -5.32
C SER A 33 -8.24 -5.85 -6.52
N MET A 34 -8.33 -4.52 -6.57
CA MET A 34 -7.71 -3.69 -7.62
C MET A 34 -6.21 -3.43 -7.35
N GLY A 35 -5.69 -3.83 -6.18
CA GLY A 35 -4.31 -3.56 -5.78
C GLY A 35 -4.06 -2.13 -5.30
N ASP A 36 -5.11 -1.33 -5.13
CA ASP A 36 -5.00 0.01 -4.51
C ASP A 36 -5.16 -0.10 -2.99
N TYR A 37 -4.09 -0.54 -2.34
CA TYR A 37 -4.07 -0.74 -0.89
C TYR A 37 -4.22 0.58 -0.12
N SER A 38 -3.84 1.72 -0.72
CA SER A 38 -3.97 3.03 -0.07
C SER A 38 -5.44 3.44 0.10
N SER A 39 -6.24 3.26 -0.94
CA SER A 39 -7.69 3.49 -0.88
C SER A 39 -8.39 2.45 -0.02
N ALA A 40 -7.95 1.18 -0.05
CA ALA A 40 -8.50 0.12 0.81
C ALA A 40 -8.31 0.43 2.30
N LEU A 41 -7.14 0.94 2.71
CA LEU A 41 -6.86 1.35 4.09
C LEU A 41 -7.77 2.49 4.53
N ARG A 42 -7.90 3.54 3.72
CA ARG A 42 -8.74 4.71 4.05
C ARG A 42 -10.22 4.35 4.24
N GLU A 43 -10.76 3.51 3.36
CA GLU A 43 -12.14 3.04 3.49
C GLU A 43 -12.32 2.09 4.69
N SER A 44 -11.30 1.30 5.02
CA SER A 44 -11.29 0.45 6.21
C SER A 44 -11.26 1.25 7.51
N GLU A 45 -10.44 2.31 7.57
CA GLU A 45 -10.41 3.25 8.70
C GLU A 45 -11.78 3.91 8.90
N ALA A 46 -12.41 4.37 7.82
CA ALA A 46 -13.75 4.94 7.88
C ALA A 46 -14.79 3.93 8.42
N ALA A 47 -14.70 2.65 8.01
CA ALA A 47 -15.54 1.59 8.55
C ALA A 47 -15.27 1.33 10.04
N LEU A 48 -14.01 1.29 10.47
CA LEU A 48 -13.62 1.11 11.88
C LEU A 48 -14.01 2.30 12.76
N CYS A 49 -14.08 3.52 12.20
CA CYS A 49 -14.64 4.66 12.91
C CYS A 49 -16.13 4.49 13.22
N LEU A 50 -16.89 3.76 12.38
CA LEU A 50 -18.30 3.46 12.61
C LEU A 50 -18.48 2.28 13.56
N ASP A 51 -17.66 1.23 13.40
CA ASP A 51 -17.65 0.05 14.27
C ASP A 51 -16.21 -0.43 14.50
N PRO A 52 -15.59 -0.07 15.64
CA PRO A 52 -14.24 -0.49 15.98
C PRO A 52 -14.07 -2.00 16.16
N ASN A 53 -15.17 -2.74 16.35
CA ASN A 53 -15.15 -4.19 16.64
C ASN A 53 -15.49 -5.05 15.40
N HIS A 54 -15.62 -4.46 14.22
CA HIS A 54 -15.96 -5.19 13.00
C HIS A 54 -14.78 -6.05 12.51
N SER A 55 -14.81 -7.34 12.85
CA SER A 55 -13.72 -8.31 12.59
C SER A 55 -13.25 -8.33 11.15
N ASP A 56 -14.19 -8.28 10.19
CA ASP A 56 -13.88 -8.45 8.77
C ASP A 56 -13.15 -7.21 8.23
N THR A 57 -13.49 -6.03 8.73
CA THR A 57 -12.77 -4.78 8.38
C THR A 57 -11.39 -4.75 9.03
N ILE A 58 -11.24 -5.24 10.26
CA ILE A 58 -9.92 -5.33 10.92
C ILE A 58 -9.00 -6.27 10.13
N GLN A 59 -9.51 -7.44 9.72
CA GLN A 59 -8.74 -8.38 8.92
C GLN A 59 -8.34 -7.78 7.57
N LEU A 60 -9.29 -7.09 6.91
CA LEU A 60 -9.03 -6.45 5.63
C LEU A 60 -8.01 -5.31 5.74
N TYR A 61 -8.12 -4.48 6.79
CA TYR A 61 -7.14 -3.41 7.09
C TYR A 61 -5.73 -3.99 7.25
N ARG A 62 -5.55 -4.99 8.12
CA ARG A 62 -4.23 -5.58 8.38
C ARG A 62 -3.63 -6.23 7.12
N LYS A 63 -4.48 -6.86 6.32
CA LYS A 63 -4.06 -7.46 5.04
C LYS A 63 -3.63 -6.38 4.05
N ALA A 64 -4.39 -5.29 3.91
CA ALA A 64 -4.06 -4.17 3.03
C ALA A 64 -2.78 -3.45 3.50
N GLU A 65 -2.59 -3.29 4.80
CA GLU A 65 -1.37 -2.69 5.39
C GLU A 65 -0.12 -3.51 5.05
N LYS A 66 -0.20 -4.83 5.25
CA LYS A 66 0.90 -5.74 4.87
C LYS A 66 1.21 -5.63 3.38
N ARG A 67 0.20 -5.68 2.51
CA ARG A 67 0.38 -5.60 1.05
C ARG A 67 0.92 -4.24 0.60
N ALA A 68 0.49 -3.15 1.22
CA ALA A 68 1.03 -1.81 0.96
C ALA A 68 2.53 -1.75 1.28
N SER A 69 2.94 -2.31 2.43
CA SER A 69 4.35 -2.37 2.81
C SER A 69 5.19 -3.28 1.89
N GLU A 70 4.64 -4.42 1.47
CA GLU A 70 5.30 -5.34 0.52
C GLU A 70 5.45 -4.70 -0.86
N GLN A 71 4.43 -3.96 -1.32
CA GLN A 71 4.47 -3.26 -2.60
C GLN A 71 5.54 -2.17 -2.59
N GLN A 72 5.67 -1.40 -1.51
CA GLN A 72 6.76 -0.45 -1.34
C GLN A 72 8.13 -1.14 -1.41
N HIS A 73 8.31 -2.26 -0.71
CA HIS A 73 9.57 -3.00 -0.72
C HIS A 73 9.93 -3.52 -2.13
N LYS A 74 8.94 -3.98 -2.90
CA LYS A 74 9.15 -4.39 -4.30
C LYS A 74 9.54 -3.22 -5.20
N PHE A 75 8.91 -2.05 -5.03
CA PHE A 75 9.28 -0.85 -5.79
C PHE A 75 10.74 -0.44 -5.53
N PHE A 76 11.17 -0.47 -4.27
CA PHE A 76 12.57 -0.16 -3.93
C PHE A 76 13.55 -1.21 -4.46
N SER A 77 13.27 -2.51 -4.31
CA SER A 77 14.11 -3.58 -4.85
C SER A 77 14.25 -3.48 -6.36
N ASN A 78 13.12 -3.34 -7.08
CA ASN A 78 13.13 -3.22 -8.54
C ASN A 78 13.93 -2.01 -8.99
N ALA A 79 13.85 -0.88 -8.27
CA ALA A 79 14.65 0.30 -8.59
C ALA A 79 16.15 0.03 -8.41
N ILE A 80 16.56 -0.61 -7.31
CA ILE A 80 17.97 -0.99 -7.07
C ILE A 80 18.48 -1.93 -8.17
N ASP A 81 17.69 -2.93 -8.55
CA ASP A 81 18.06 -3.89 -9.60
C ASP A 81 18.23 -3.20 -10.96
N ILE A 82 17.30 -2.31 -11.32
CA ILE A 82 17.39 -1.51 -12.56
C ILE A 82 18.65 -0.65 -12.57
N PHE A 83 18.95 0.04 -11.47
CA PHE A 83 20.15 0.87 -11.38
C PHE A 83 21.43 0.05 -11.44
N SER A 84 21.44 -1.14 -10.82
CA SER A 84 22.59 -2.04 -10.82
C SER A 84 22.86 -2.60 -12.23
N SER A 85 21.82 -3.08 -12.92
CA SER A 85 21.95 -3.54 -14.31
C SER A 85 22.35 -2.41 -15.26
N ALA A 86 21.85 -1.19 -15.07
CA ALA A 86 22.26 -0.04 -15.87
C ALA A 86 23.75 0.31 -15.66
N ALA A 87 24.25 0.18 -14.42
CA ALA A 87 25.66 0.41 -14.11
C ALA A 87 26.57 -0.64 -14.77
N GLU A 88 26.19 -1.93 -14.70
CA GLU A 88 26.93 -3.01 -15.35
C GLU A 88 26.98 -2.84 -16.88
N ASN A 89 25.87 -2.47 -17.49
CA ASN A 89 25.81 -2.19 -18.94
C ASN A 89 26.74 -1.04 -19.35
N CYS A 90 26.77 0.05 -18.57
CA CYS A 90 27.61 1.21 -18.85
C CYS A 90 29.11 0.87 -18.72
N ILE A 91 29.48 0.02 -17.74
CA ILE A 91 30.85 -0.51 -17.59
C ILE A 91 31.22 -1.39 -18.79
N ASN A 92 30.33 -2.28 -19.21
CA ASN A 92 30.60 -3.19 -20.34
C ASN A 92 30.74 -2.43 -21.68
N GLU A 93 29.91 -1.42 -21.93
CA GLU A 93 30.02 -0.58 -23.13
C GLU A 93 31.34 0.20 -23.18
N THR A 94 31.77 0.76 -22.04
CA THR A 94 33.03 1.52 -21.97
C THR A 94 34.25 0.61 -22.12
N GLN A 95 34.24 -0.59 -21.54
CA GLN A 95 35.30 -1.59 -21.72
C GLN A 95 35.39 -2.08 -23.16
N HIS A 96 34.24 -2.35 -23.80
CA HIS A 96 34.20 -2.78 -25.20
C HIS A 96 34.70 -1.67 -26.15
N ALA A 97 34.30 -0.42 -25.90
CA ALA A 97 34.77 0.73 -26.67
C ALA A 97 36.30 0.94 -26.54
N PHE A 98 36.84 0.77 -25.33
CA PHE A 98 38.28 0.85 -25.08
C PHE A 98 39.06 -0.25 -25.81
N PHE A 99 38.62 -1.51 -25.72
CA PHE A 99 39.27 -2.64 -26.39
C PHE A 99 39.22 -2.50 -27.93
N LYS A 100 38.13 -1.95 -28.47
CA LYS A 100 37.97 -1.73 -29.92
C LYS A 100 38.81 -0.54 -30.44
N ALA A 101 39.06 0.47 -29.61
CA ALA A 101 39.86 1.65 -29.97
C ALA A 101 41.37 1.37 -30.03
N CYS A 102 41.85 0.32 -29.36
CA CYS A 102 43.26 -0.09 -29.36
C CYS A 102 43.42 -1.51 -29.92
N PRO A 103 43.27 -1.74 -31.24
CA PRO A 103 43.33 -3.09 -31.81
C PRO A 103 44.73 -3.72 -31.79
N ASN A 104 45.81 -2.97 -31.51
CA ASN A 104 47.20 -3.45 -31.60
C ASN A 104 48.10 -2.89 -30.46
N ALA A 105 47.76 -3.16 -29.20
CA ALA A 105 48.77 -3.13 -28.12
C ALA A 105 49.52 -4.47 -28.06
#